data_AF-A0A1H7P7X7-F1
#
_entry.id   AF-A0A1H7P7X7-F1
#
_cell.length_a   1.000
_cell.length_b   1.000
_cell.length_c   1.000
_cell.angle_alpha   90.00
_cell.angle_beta   90.00
_cell.angle_gamma   90.00
#
_symmetry.space_group_name_H-M   'P 1'
#
loop_
_entity.id
_entity.type
_entity.pdbx_description
1 polymer ?
#
loop_
_entity_poly.entity_id
_entity_poly.type
_entity_poly.pdbx_seq_one_letter_code
_entity_poly.pdbx_strand_id
1 'polypeptide(L)'
;MKKLTLAVAATVMMASPVFAGDIAAGKAKSAMCAACHGAAGISAVPMYPNLAGQKAAYTAKQLKDFKAGNRKDPVMAPMAMALTDEDVANIAAYYESLK
;
A
#
# COMPACT_ATOMS: atom_id res chain seq x y z
N MET A 1 -1.84 -60.44 -10.89
CA MET A 1 -3.02 -59.66 -10.47
C MET A 1 -2.52 -58.44 -9.71
N LYS A 2 -2.39 -57.30 -10.38
CA LYS A 2 -1.81 -56.06 -9.84
C LYS A 2 -2.92 -55.18 -9.29
N LYS A 3 -2.85 -54.81 -8.02
CA LYS A 3 -3.64 -53.71 -7.45
C LYS A 3 -2.65 -52.71 -6.86
N LEU A 4 -2.31 -51.69 -7.63
CA LEU A 4 -1.60 -50.51 -7.14
C LEU A 4 -2.68 -49.45 -6.88
N THR A 5 -3.04 -49.28 -5.61
CA THR A 5 -3.90 -48.18 -5.16
C THR A 5 -3.06 -46.92 -5.06
N LEU A 6 -3.28 -45.99 -5.99
CA LEU A 6 -2.70 -44.65 -5.98
C LEU A 6 -3.60 -43.74 -5.15
N ALA A 7 -3.16 -43.35 -3.95
CA ALA A 7 -3.85 -42.35 -3.13
C ALA A 7 -3.45 -40.96 -3.64
N VAL A 8 -4.38 -40.27 -4.31
CA VAL A 8 -4.22 -38.86 -4.68
C VAL A 8 -4.51 -38.01 -3.45
N ALA A 9 -3.45 -37.52 -2.80
CA ALA A 9 -3.57 -36.50 -1.77
C ALA A 9 -3.89 -35.15 -2.45
N ALA A 10 -5.16 -34.75 -2.42
CA ALA A 10 -5.59 -33.43 -2.85
C ALA A 10 -5.15 -32.39 -1.80
N THR A 11 -4.03 -31.72 -2.07
CA THR A 11 -3.61 -30.53 -1.32
C THR A 11 -4.58 -29.38 -1.63
N VAL A 12 -5.46 -29.08 -0.67
CA VAL A 12 -6.29 -27.86 -0.70
C VAL A 12 -5.34 -26.67 -0.52
N MET A 13 -5.11 -25.92 -1.60
CA MET A 13 -4.47 -24.61 -1.51
C MET A 13 -5.45 -23.64 -0.85
N MET A 14 -5.20 -23.30 0.42
CA MET A 14 -5.87 -22.17 1.07
C MET A 14 -5.37 -20.89 0.43
N ALA A 15 -6.21 -20.24 -0.37
CA ALA A 15 -5.94 -18.89 -0.87
C ALA A 15 -6.06 -17.90 0.30
N SER A 16 -4.92 -17.39 0.78
CA SER A 16 -4.93 -16.28 1.74
C SER A 16 -5.62 -15.08 1.09
N PRO A 17 -6.52 -14.38 1.81
CA PRO A 17 -7.13 -13.16 1.28
C PRO A 17 -6.00 -12.15 1.03
N VAL A 18 -5.87 -11.71 -0.22
CA VAL A 18 -5.15 -10.48 -0.54
C VAL A 18 -5.92 -9.37 0.17
N PHE A 19 -5.40 -8.89 1.30
CA PHE A 19 -5.99 -7.77 2.03
C PHE A 19 -5.99 -6.55 1.12
N ALA A 20 -7.15 -6.20 0.56
CA ALA A 20 -7.39 -4.89 0.00
C ALA A 20 -7.41 -3.88 1.15
N GLY A 21 -6.67 -2.77 1.02
CA GLY A 21 -6.60 -1.76 2.08
C GLY A 21 -7.95 -1.11 2.38
N ASP A 22 -8.17 -0.74 3.65
CA ASP A 22 -9.34 0.00 4.11
C ASP A 22 -9.20 1.49 3.76
N ILE A 23 -10.06 1.99 2.88
CA ILE A 23 -10.07 3.38 2.40
C ILE A 23 -10.38 4.36 3.53
N ALA A 24 -11.29 4.01 4.46
CA ALA A 24 -11.68 4.90 5.55
C ALA A 24 -10.54 5.02 6.58
N ALA A 25 -9.90 3.90 6.92
CA ALA A 25 -8.71 3.88 7.75
C ALA A 25 -7.55 4.64 7.08
N GLY A 26 -7.38 4.45 5.76
CA GLY A 26 -6.39 5.15 4.95
C GLY A 26 -6.59 6.67 4.97
N LYS A 27 -7.82 7.14 4.78
CA LYS A 27 -8.18 8.56 4.88
C LYS A 27 -7.81 9.15 6.24
N ALA A 28 -8.15 8.46 7.33
CA ALA A 28 -7.82 8.90 8.68
C ALA A 28 -6.30 8.97 8.88
N LYS A 29 -5.56 7.95 8.42
CA LYS A 29 -4.11 7.89 8.54
C LYS A 29 -3.38 8.93 7.67
N SER A 30 -3.97 9.30 6.52
CA SER A 30 -3.42 10.29 5.59
C SER A 30 -3.59 11.75 6.02
N ALA A 31 -4.14 12.03 7.21
CA ALA A 31 -4.38 13.40 7.69
C ALA A 31 -3.11 14.28 7.63
N MET A 32 -1.96 13.75 8.03
CA MET A 32 -0.68 14.48 7.97
C MET A 32 -0.13 14.61 6.53
N CYS A 33 -0.42 13.63 5.67
CA CYS A 33 0.04 13.61 4.28
C CYS A 33 -0.57 14.76 3.47
N ALA A 34 -1.79 15.17 3.81
CA ALA A 34 -2.51 16.25 3.17
C ALA A 34 -1.81 17.62 3.28
N ALA A 35 -0.94 17.82 4.29
CA ALA A 35 -0.21 19.07 4.46
C ALA A 35 0.76 19.36 3.28
N CYS A 36 1.31 18.31 2.66
CA CYS A 36 2.23 18.44 1.53
C CYS A 36 1.59 17.99 0.21
N HIS A 37 0.81 16.91 0.22
CA HIS A 37 0.24 16.33 -0.99
C HIS A 37 -1.18 16.84 -1.32
N GLY A 38 -1.70 17.75 -0.50
CA GLY A 38 -3.04 18.31 -0.63
C GLY A 38 -4.14 17.42 -0.05
N ALA A 39 -5.23 18.04 0.40
CA ALA A 39 -6.37 17.33 1.01
C ALA A 39 -7.02 16.32 0.08
N ALA A 40 -7.07 16.63 -1.22
CA ALA A 40 -7.57 15.76 -2.27
C ALA A 40 -6.44 14.98 -2.97
N GLY A 41 -5.22 14.92 -2.43
CA GLY A 41 -4.08 14.28 -3.11
C GLY A 41 -3.58 15.05 -4.34
N ILE A 42 -3.96 16.32 -4.48
CA ILE A 42 -3.45 17.24 -5.51
C ILE A 42 -2.71 18.35 -4.78
N SER A 43 -1.38 18.40 -4.97
CA SER A 43 -0.51 19.35 -4.31
C SER A 43 -0.66 20.75 -4.92
N ALA A 44 -0.62 21.77 -4.07
CA ALA A 44 -0.48 23.17 -4.49
C ALA A 44 0.99 23.57 -4.74
N VAL A 45 1.94 22.76 -4.26
CA VAL A 45 3.38 23.00 -4.39
C VAL A 45 3.94 22.10 -5.51
N PRO A 46 4.51 22.67 -6.59
CA PRO A 46 4.95 21.88 -7.76
C PRO A 46 5.99 20.80 -7.46
N MET A 47 6.79 20.97 -6.41
CA MET A 47 7.81 19.99 -6.00
C MET A 47 7.20 18.74 -5.35
N TYR A 48 6.01 18.85 -4.74
CA TYR A 48 5.37 17.71 -4.08
C TYR A 48 4.46 16.98 -5.06
N PRO A 49 4.65 15.66 -5.24
CA PRO A 49 3.89 14.92 -6.24
C PRO A 49 2.42 14.78 -5.85
N ASN A 50 1.55 14.78 -6.86
CA ASN A 50 0.15 14.41 -6.71
C ASN A 50 0.03 12.91 -6.40
N LEU A 51 -0.86 12.56 -5.49
CA LEU A 51 -1.16 11.20 -5.07
C LEU A 51 -2.55 10.73 -5.52
N ALA A 52 -3.47 11.65 -5.82
CA ALA A 52 -4.80 11.29 -6.30
C ALA A 52 -4.74 10.40 -7.55
N GLY A 53 -5.44 9.28 -7.48
CA GLY A 53 -5.61 8.33 -8.58
C GLY A 53 -4.38 7.48 -8.83
N GLN A 54 -3.32 7.63 -8.03
CA GLN A 54 -2.11 6.83 -8.16
C GLN A 54 -2.41 5.37 -7.79
N LYS A 55 -1.81 4.42 -8.50
CA LYS A 55 -2.03 2.98 -8.27
C LYS A 55 -1.62 2.61 -6.85
N ALA A 56 -2.47 1.91 -6.10
CA ALA A 56 -2.17 1.54 -4.72
C ALA A 56 -0.86 0.74 -4.64
N ALA A 57 -0.64 -0.20 -5.55
CA ALA A 57 0.61 -0.97 -5.60
C ALA A 57 1.86 -0.10 -5.74
N TYR A 58 1.78 0.98 -6.54
CA TYR A 58 2.88 1.92 -6.70
C TYR A 58 3.09 2.74 -5.42
N THR A 59 2.03 3.33 -4.87
CA THR A 59 2.09 4.12 -3.63
C THR A 59 2.65 3.29 -2.47
N ALA A 60 2.16 2.06 -2.30
CA ALA A 60 2.64 1.13 -1.29
C ALA A 60 4.12 0.80 -1.47
N LYS A 61 4.55 0.53 -2.71
CA LYS A 61 5.97 0.31 -3.02
C LYS A 61 6.82 1.52 -2.65
N GLN A 62 6.42 2.73 -3.00
CA GLN A 62 7.19 3.94 -2.69
C GLN A 62 7.34 4.15 -1.17
N LEU A 63 6.26 3.99 -0.41
CA LEU A 63 6.31 4.10 1.06
C LEU A 63 7.25 3.05 1.66
N LYS A 64 7.20 1.80 1.18
CA LYS A 64 8.12 0.74 1.61
C LYS A 64 9.57 1.03 1.22
N ASP A 65 9.80 1.57 0.01
CA ASP A 65 11.14 1.93 -0.45
C ASP A 65 11.74 3.09 0.36
N PHE A 66 10.92 4.08 0.76
CA PHE A 66 11.36 5.15 1.67
C PHE A 66 11.74 4.59 3.04
N LYS A 67 10.89 3.71 3.60
CA LYS A 67 11.11 3.07 4.90
C LYS A 67 12.37 2.18 4.89
N ALA A 68 12.61 1.45 3.81
CA ALA A 68 13.77 0.56 3.65
C ALA A 68 15.06 1.31 3.23
N GLY A 69 14.97 2.58 2.86
CA GLY A 69 16.10 3.36 2.35
C GLY A 69 16.49 3.06 0.90
N ASN A 70 15.69 2.25 0.19
CA ASN A 70 15.85 1.99 -1.25
C ASN A 70 15.55 3.24 -2.10
N ARG A 71 14.62 4.06 -1.62
CA ARG A 71 14.36 5.41 -2.14
C ARG A 71 14.76 6.41 -1.07
N LYS A 72 15.78 7.23 -1.37
CA LYS A 72 16.30 8.21 -0.41
C LYS A 72 15.60 9.55 -0.61
N ASP A 73 14.94 10.01 0.44
CA ASP A 73 14.37 11.35 0.51
C ASP A 73 14.32 11.79 2.00
N PRO A 74 14.93 12.92 2.35
CA PRO A 74 15.05 13.34 3.75
C PRO A 74 13.70 13.74 4.37
N VAL A 75 12.69 14.04 3.56
CA VAL A 75 11.35 14.43 4.01
C VAL A 75 10.46 13.20 4.15
N MET A 76 10.41 12.34 3.15
CA MET A 76 9.51 11.18 3.13
C MET A 76 10.01 9.97 3.91
N ALA A 77 11.33 9.80 4.09
CA ALA A 77 11.86 8.70 4.90
C ALA A 77 11.31 8.68 6.34
N PRO A 78 11.37 9.77 7.14
CA PRO A 78 10.82 9.76 8.50
C PRO A 78 9.29 9.56 8.51
N MET A 79 8.57 10.05 7.50
CA MET A 79 7.12 9.86 7.38
C MET A 79 6.78 8.38 7.18
N ALA A 80 7.53 7.70 6.30
CA ALA A 80 7.32 6.28 6.01
C ALA A 80 7.72 5.36 7.18
N MET A 81 8.73 5.76 7.96
CA MET A 81 9.20 4.97 9.11
C MET A 81 8.11 4.73 10.16
N ALA A 82 7.22 5.71 10.37
CA ALA A 82 6.11 5.63 11.33
C ALA A 82 4.94 4.73 10.90
N LEU A 83 4.96 4.21 9.66
CA LEU A 83 3.85 3.43 9.11
C LEU A 83 4.04 1.92 9.33
N THR A 84 2.98 1.24 9.73
CA THR A 84 2.89 -0.23 9.66
C THR A 84 2.62 -0.68 8.22
N ASP A 85 2.76 -1.98 7.93
CA ASP A 85 2.38 -2.51 6.61
C ASP A 85 0.87 -2.33 6.31
N GLU A 86 0.04 -2.40 7.34
CA GLU A 86 -1.40 -2.15 7.25
C GLU A 86 -1.67 -0.67 6.94
N ASP A 87 -1.01 0.26 7.62
CA ASP A 87 -1.10 1.69 7.31
C ASP A 87 -0.74 1.96 5.84
N VAL A 88 0.34 1.36 5.35
CA VAL A 88 0.79 1.50 3.96
C VAL A 88 -0.28 1.01 2.99
N ALA A 89 -0.88 -0.15 3.23
CA ALA A 89 -1.95 -0.69 2.39
C ALA A 89 -3.19 0.22 2.38
N ASN A 90 -3.60 0.70 3.56
CA ASN A 90 -4.76 1.56 3.73
C ASN A 90 -4.57 2.94 3.06
N ILE A 91 -3.42 3.59 3.28
CA ILE A 91 -3.06 4.86 2.65
C ILE A 91 -3.03 4.73 1.12
N ALA A 92 -2.43 3.64 0.62
CA ALA A 92 -2.34 3.38 -0.81
C ALA A 92 -3.72 3.20 -1.45
N ALA A 93 -4.61 2.43 -0.80
CA ALA A 93 -5.99 2.25 -1.24
C ALA A 93 -6.77 3.58 -1.23
N TYR A 94 -6.59 4.40 -0.18
CA TYR A 94 -7.22 5.71 -0.10
C TYR A 94 -6.83 6.62 -1.27
N TYR A 95 -5.54 6.81 -1.53
CA TYR A 95 -5.09 7.71 -2.61
C TYR A 95 -5.45 7.21 -4.02
N GLU A 96 -5.49 5.89 -4.25
CA GLU A 96 -5.99 5.33 -5.51
C GLU A 96 -7.49 5.61 -5.73
N SER A 97 -8.26 5.65 -4.64
CA SER A 97 -9.71 5.91 -4.71
C SER A 97 -10.06 7.36 -5.06
N LEU A 98 -9.14 8.32 -4.87
CA LEU A 98 -9.34 9.72 -5.21
C LEU A 98 -9.21 9.90 -6.73
N LYS A 99 -10.33 10.03 -7.45
CA LYS A 99 -10.37 10.30 -8.90
C LYS A 99 -11.08 11.62 -9.17
#